data_AF-H5SHP9-F1
#
_entry.id   AF-H5SHP9-F1
#
_cell.length_a   1.000
_cell.length_b   1.000
_cell.length_c   1.000
_cell.angle_alpha   90.00
_cell.angle_beta   90.00
_cell.angle_gamma   90.00
#
_symmetry.space_group_name_H-M   'P 1'
#
loop_
_entity.id
_entity.type
_entity.pdbx_description
1 polymer ?
#
loop_
_entity_poly.entity_id
_entity_poly.type
_entity_poly.pdbx_seq_one_letter_code
_entity_poly.pdbx_strand_id
1 'polypeptide(L)'
;MNALWLAAFVWLASAAHAARPQAVQLDLEGPIGPATADYVRRGFDHALNTDARLLILRLDTPGGLDASMRAIVKTIIASPLPVVAFVAPSGARAASAGTYIVYASHIAAMAPATSIGAATPVRLTGPEPERDKPARKQRAPDAMEHKMINDAVAYLKGLANMRGRNAEWAERAVREAATLTAEEAVKQNVVDLIAPDVGELLRRLDGRKVSVLGSQITLATSGLTVEPFEPDWRSRLLAVLTDPNIAYILMLLGIYGLLFEFSNPGAIVPGVLGSICLLLALFAFQVLPINYAGLGLILLGLILMVAEAFVPSFGVLGIGGVAAFTLGSILLIDTGVPGFAIHLELILGFAIASALLFIFGVGMVLKTRQRPATTGAEELLHQPAIALEDFAREGWVWVRSERWRAVSEKPVHRGEKLKVLKLDGLTLHVTPLEEESR
;
A
#
# COMPACT_ATOMS: atom_id res chain seq x y z
N MET A 1 62.24 -31.71 24.19
CA MET A 1 62.15 -31.41 22.75
C MET A 1 60.71 -31.41 22.19
N ASN A 2 59.65 -31.57 23.00
CA ASN A 2 58.27 -31.71 22.48
C ASN A 2 57.37 -30.46 22.64
N ALA A 3 57.70 -29.55 23.57
CA ALA A 3 56.87 -28.36 23.81
C ALA A 3 57.02 -27.26 22.74
N LEU A 4 58.22 -27.12 22.17
CA LEU A 4 58.50 -26.14 21.10
C LEU A 4 57.83 -26.51 19.77
N TRP A 5 57.66 -27.80 19.49
CA TRP A 5 56.95 -28.29 18.30
C TRP A 5 55.43 -28.13 18.42
N LEU A 6 54.85 -28.30 19.61
CA LEU A 6 53.43 -28.04 19.85
C LEU A 6 53.09 -26.55 19.77
N ALA A 7 53.94 -25.67 20.29
CA ALA A 7 53.75 -24.22 20.18
C ALA A 7 53.84 -23.73 18.72
N ALA A 8 54.76 -24.30 17.92
CA ALA A 8 54.85 -24.01 16.49
C ALA A 8 53.63 -24.50 15.70
N PHE A 9 53.03 -25.63 16.07
CA PHE A 9 51.84 -26.17 15.41
C PHE A 9 50.57 -25.33 15.69
N VAL A 10 50.44 -24.79 16.91
CA VAL A 10 49.31 -23.92 17.29
C VAL A 10 49.42 -22.52 16.65
N TRP A 11 50.65 -22.02 16.45
CA TRP A 11 50.88 -20.76 15.74
C TRP A 11 50.64 -20.88 14.22
N LEU A 12 51.01 -22.03 13.61
CA LEU A 12 50.72 -22.32 12.20
C LEU A 12 49.23 -22.56 11.92
N ALA A 13 48.48 -23.10 12.89
CA ALA A 13 47.03 -23.29 12.76
C ALA A 13 46.22 -21.98 12.85
N SER A 14 46.78 -20.94 13.47
CA SER A 14 46.13 -19.63 13.63
C SER A 14 46.40 -18.68 12.45
N ALA A 15 47.35 -19.00 11.57
CA ALA A 15 47.77 -18.16 10.45
C ALA A 15 47.01 -18.40 9.13
N ALA A 16 45.98 -19.26 9.11
CA ALA A 16 45.31 -19.68 7.88
C ALA A 16 43.77 -19.62 7.91
N HIS A 17 43.19 -18.71 8.70
CA HIS A 17 41.87 -18.17 8.40
C HIS A 17 42.02 -16.75 7.85
N ALA A 18 42.83 -16.60 6.79
CA ALA A 18 42.67 -15.45 5.92
C ALA A 18 41.21 -15.48 5.43
N ALA A 19 40.42 -14.46 5.78
CA ALA A 19 39.06 -14.32 5.31
C ALA A 19 39.08 -14.52 3.78
N ARG A 20 38.37 -15.54 3.30
CA ARG A 20 38.34 -15.83 1.86
C ARG A 20 37.87 -14.55 1.16
N PRO A 21 38.52 -14.13 0.07
CA PRO A 21 38.10 -12.92 -0.61
C PRO A 21 36.65 -13.10 -1.09
N GLN A 22 35.81 -12.11 -0.83
CA GLN A 22 34.36 -12.23 -1.00
C GLN A 22 33.88 -11.40 -2.18
N ALA A 23 32.84 -11.91 -2.86
CA ALA A 23 31.96 -11.11 -3.70
C ALA A 23 30.66 -10.91 -2.92
N VAL A 24 30.24 -9.66 -2.73
CA VAL A 24 28.96 -9.39 -2.05
C VAL A 24 27.87 -9.30 -3.11
N GLN A 25 26.82 -10.10 -2.95
CA GLN A 25 25.67 -10.11 -3.84
C GLN A 25 24.48 -9.41 -3.19
N LEU A 26 23.85 -8.51 -3.93
CA LEU A 26 22.58 -7.90 -3.59
C LEU A 26 21.54 -8.30 -4.63
N ASP A 27 20.38 -8.73 -4.14
CA ASP A 27 19.26 -9.14 -4.98
C ASP A 27 18.22 -8.02 -5.06
N LEU A 28 17.99 -7.53 -6.28
CA LEU A 28 17.06 -6.45 -6.58
C LEU A 28 15.91 -7.04 -7.40
N GLU A 29 14.95 -7.61 -6.68
CA GLU A 29 13.74 -8.21 -7.23
C GLU A 29 12.54 -7.27 -7.05
N GLY A 30 11.77 -7.05 -8.11
CA GLY A 30 10.58 -6.20 -8.10
C GLY A 30 10.86 -4.71 -8.37
N PRO A 31 9.90 -3.81 -8.04
CA PRO A 31 10.00 -2.39 -8.37
C PRO A 31 11.14 -1.68 -7.62
N ILE A 32 11.82 -0.76 -8.31
CA ILE A 32 12.88 0.08 -7.73
C ILE A 32 12.26 1.23 -6.93
N GLY A 33 12.29 1.10 -5.62
CA GLY A 33 11.82 2.11 -4.68
C GLY A 33 12.91 2.58 -3.70
N PRO A 34 12.54 3.44 -2.75
CA PRO A 34 13.46 3.99 -1.76
C PRO A 34 14.00 2.92 -0.80
N ALA A 35 13.20 1.90 -0.47
CA ALA A 35 13.66 0.75 0.31
C ALA A 35 14.79 0.00 -0.42
N THR A 36 14.64 -0.21 -1.74
CA THR A 36 15.68 -0.80 -2.61
C THR A 36 16.91 0.09 -2.66
N ALA A 37 16.75 1.40 -2.78
CA ALA A 37 17.89 2.34 -2.81
C ALA A 37 18.68 2.36 -1.50
N ASP A 38 18.02 2.34 -0.33
CA ASP A 38 18.71 2.23 0.96
C ASP A 38 19.36 0.85 1.15
N TYR A 39 18.67 -0.22 0.75
CA TYR A 39 19.24 -1.58 0.75
C TYR A 39 20.53 -1.65 -0.07
N VAL A 40 20.52 -1.10 -1.29
CA VAL A 40 21.72 -1.01 -2.14
C VAL A 40 22.82 -0.24 -1.44
N ARG A 41 22.53 0.97 -0.95
CA ARG A 41 23.52 1.80 -0.26
C ARG A 41 24.18 1.05 0.91
N ARG A 42 23.39 0.36 1.73
CA ARG A 42 23.91 -0.40 2.89
C ARG A 42 24.70 -1.65 2.49
N GLY A 43 24.32 -2.33 1.41
CA GLY A 43 25.12 -3.45 0.93
C GLY A 43 26.45 -2.99 0.30
N PHE A 44 26.51 -1.78 -0.27
CA PHE A 44 27.79 -1.15 -0.64
C PHE A 44 28.63 -0.84 0.60
N ASP A 45 28.04 -0.23 1.64
CA ASP A 45 28.74 0.03 2.91
C ASP A 45 29.27 -1.28 3.52
N HIS A 46 28.46 -2.35 3.51
CA HIS A 46 28.86 -3.68 3.97
C HIS A 46 30.04 -4.23 3.17
N ALA A 47 29.95 -4.22 1.84
CA ALA A 47 31.01 -4.70 0.96
C ALA A 47 32.33 -3.94 1.14
N LEU A 48 32.28 -2.65 1.44
CA LEU A 48 33.46 -1.86 1.77
C LEU A 48 34.04 -2.25 3.14
N ASN A 49 33.18 -2.49 4.13
CA ASN A 49 33.61 -2.87 5.48
C ASN A 49 34.13 -4.31 5.59
N THR A 50 33.75 -5.20 4.65
CA THR A 50 34.21 -6.60 4.60
C THR A 50 35.33 -6.83 3.58
N ASP A 51 35.93 -5.75 3.05
CA ASP A 51 37.00 -5.80 2.04
C ASP A 51 36.62 -6.67 0.82
N ALA A 52 35.36 -6.60 0.39
CA ALA A 52 34.87 -7.34 -0.76
C ALA A 52 35.62 -6.95 -2.04
N ARG A 53 35.83 -7.92 -2.93
CA ARG A 53 36.57 -7.71 -4.19
C ARG A 53 35.71 -7.21 -5.33
N LEU A 54 34.40 -7.48 -5.27
CA LEU A 54 33.40 -6.93 -6.16
C LEU A 54 32.01 -6.98 -5.52
N LEU A 55 31.11 -6.18 -6.09
CA LEU A 55 29.67 -6.20 -5.83
C LEU A 55 28.94 -6.79 -7.03
N ILE A 56 27.97 -7.67 -6.77
CA ILE A 56 27.06 -8.22 -7.77
C ILE A 56 25.66 -7.71 -7.45
N LEU A 57 25.06 -6.95 -8.37
CA LEU A 57 23.66 -6.57 -8.33
C LEU A 57 22.87 -7.52 -9.23
N ARG A 58 22.21 -8.50 -8.63
CA ARG A 58 21.33 -9.41 -9.36
C ARG A 58 19.98 -8.74 -9.57
N LEU A 59 19.56 -8.59 -10.83
CA LEU A 59 18.43 -7.75 -11.22
C LEU A 59 17.29 -8.58 -11.81
N ASP A 60 16.10 -8.43 -11.25
CA ASP A 60 14.83 -8.74 -11.89
C ASP A 60 13.80 -7.66 -11.56
N THR A 61 13.70 -6.65 -12.41
CA THR A 61 12.90 -5.45 -12.14
C THR A 61 12.08 -4.97 -13.35
N PRO A 62 10.80 -4.64 -13.16
CA PRO A 62 9.99 -3.96 -14.17
C PRO A 62 10.35 -2.48 -14.34
N GLY A 63 11.14 -1.91 -13.43
CA GLY A 63 11.36 -0.46 -13.34
C GLY A 63 11.08 0.09 -11.96
N GLY A 64 10.90 1.41 -11.86
CA GLY A 64 10.56 2.06 -10.59
C GLY A 64 10.74 3.57 -10.63
N LEU A 65 10.89 4.17 -9.45
CA LEU A 65 10.93 5.63 -9.30
C LEU A 65 12.27 6.21 -9.77
N ASP A 66 12.23 7.28 -10.58
CA ASP A 66 13.42 7.96 -11.11
C ASP A 66 14.40 8.39 -10.00
N ALA A 67 13.89 8.97 -8.91
CA ALA A 67 14.72 9.40 -7.78
C ALA A 67 15.50 8.24 -7.14
N SER A 68 14.86 7.07 -6.99
CA SER A 68 15.49 5.87 -6.41
C SER A 68 16.52 5.27 -7.39
N MET A 69 16.17 5.20 -8.67
CA MET A 69 17.09 4.80 -9.74
C MET A 69 18.34 5.68 -9.77
N ARG A 70 18.19 7.01 -9.75
CA ARG A 70 19.32 7.95 -9.78
C ARG A 70 20.18 7.85 -8.51
N ALA A 71 19.58 7.60 -7.35
CA ALA A 71 20.33 7.35 -6.12
C ALA A 71 21.21 6.10 -6.23
N ILE A 72 20.67 5.00 -6.77
CA ILE A 72 21.43 3.76 -7.03
C ILE A 72 22.54 4.02 -8.06
N VAL A 73 22.25 4.67 -9.18
CA VAL A 73 23.25 5.00 -10.21
C VAL A 73 24.38 5.85 -9.63
N LYS A 74 24.09 6.87 -8.82
CA LYS A 74 25.11 7.67 -8.14
C LYS A 74 25.99 6.82 -7.22
N THR A 75 25.39 5.89 -6.48
CA THR A 75 26.10 4.95 -5.60
C THR A 75 27.07 4.07 -6.42
N ILE A 76 26.62 3.56 -7.56
CA ILE A 76 27.44 2.74 -8.47
C ILE A 76 28.60 3.55 -9.05
N ILE A 77 28.35 4.78 -9.52
CA ILE A 77 29.38 5.64 -10.12
C ILE A 77 30.44 6.04 -9.10
N ALA A 78 30.04 6.31 -7.85
CA ALA A 78 30.95 6.70 -6.77
C ALA A 78 31.69 5.51 -6.12
N SER A 79 31.35 4.27 -6.50
CA SER A 79 31.90 3.06 -5.88
C SER A 79 33.39 2.90 -6.14
N PRO A 80 34.21 2.65 -5.11
CA PRO A 80 35.61 2.25 -5.28
C PRO A 80 35.75 0.75 -5.59
N LEU A 81 34.67 -0.03 -5.49
CA LEU A 81 34.62 -1.44 -5.86
C LEU A 81 34.05 -1.63 -7.26
N PRO A 82 34.53 -2.63 -8.04
CA PRO A 82 33.88 -3.06 -9.26
C PRO A 82 32.44 -3.52 -8.99
N VAL A 83 31.50 -3.05 -9.81
CA VAL A 83 30.06 -3.37 -9.70
C VAL A 83 29.61 -4.10 -10.95
N VAL A 84 29.07 -5.30 -10.76
CA VAL A 84 28.52 -6.15 -11.81
C VAL A 84 27.00 -6.11 -11.72
N ALA A 85 26.32 -5.56 -12.72
CA ALA A 85 24.89 -5.75 -12.89
C ALA A 85 24.65 -7.06 -13.63
N PHE A 86 23.89 -7.98 -13.03
CA PHE A 86 23.57 -9.28 -13.61
C PHE A 86 22.06 -9.46 -13.70
N VAL A 87 21.51 -9.40 -14.91
CA VAL A 87 20.07 -9.65 -15.14
C VAL A 87 19.84 -11.15 -15.09
N ALA A 88 19.24 -11.62 -14.00
CA ALA A 88 19.12 -13.04 -13.68
C ALA A 88 18.06 -13.27 -12.59
N PRO A 89 17.45 -14.46 -12.50
CA PRO A 89 17.74 -15.69 -13.26
C PRO A 89 17.17 -15.64 -14.70
N SER A 90 17.25 -16.74 -15.45
CA SER A 90 16.53 -16.86 -16.72
C SER A 90 15.04 -16.53 -16.54
N GLY A 91 14.48 -15.76 -17.48
CA GLY A 91 13.12 -15.19 -17.37
C GLY A 91 13.08 -13.79 -16.72
N ALA A 92 14.15 -13.37 -16.04
CA ALA A 92 14.24 -12.04 -15.45
C ALA A 92 14.34 -10.93 -16.51
N ARG A 93 14.12 -9.70 -16.05
CA ARG A 93 14.26 -8.50 -16.87
C ARG A 93 14.93 -7.35 -16.14
N ALA A 94 15.59 -6.48 -16.91
CA ALA A 94 16.02 -5.16 -16.47
C ALA A 94 15.29 -4.11 -17.30
N ALA A 95 14.02 -3.87 -16.98
CA ALA A 95 13.20 -2.88 -17.67
C ALA A 95 13.28 -1.51 -16.99
N SER A 96 13.05 -0.44 -17.76
CA SER A 96 12.94 0.92 -17.24
C SER A 96 14.16 1.30 -16.36
N ALA A 97 13.96 1.60 -15.07
CA ALA A 97 15.02 1.89 -14.11
C ALA A 97 16.16 0.85 -14.12
N GLY A 98 15.86 -0.43 -14.32
CA GLY A 98 16.85 -1.50 -14.44
C GLY A 98 17.86 -1.27 -15.56
N THR A 99 17.42 -0.74 -16.71
CA THR A 99 18.31 -0.41 -17.84
C THR A 99 19.35 0.64 -17.43
N TYR A 100 18.96 1.67 -16.68
CA TYR A 100 19.90 2.70 -16.20
C TYR A 100 20.92 2.14 -15.20
N ILE A 101 20.49 1.24 -14.30
CA ILE A 101 21.36 0.57 -13.33
C ILE A 101 22.39 -0.31 -14.07
N VAL A 102 21.96 -1.07 -15.08
CA VAL A 102 22.86 -1.85 -15.93
C VAL A 102 23.86 -0.95 -16.66
N TYR A 103 23.40 0.14 -17.28
CA TYR A 103 24.26 1.07 -18.01
C TYR A 103 25.28 1.78 -17.11
N ALA A 104 24.93 2.07 -15.86
CA ALA A 104 25.83 2.69 -14.89
C ALA A 104 26.93 1.75 -14.37
N SER A 105 26.65 0.45 -14.37
CA SER A 105 27.51 -0.57 -13.78
C SER A 105 28.83 -0.73 -14.52
N HIS A 106 29.87 -1.16 -13.81
CA HIS A 106 31.19 -1.38 -14.40
C HIS A 106 31.13 -2.53 -15.41
N ILE A 107 30.36 -3.55 -15.08
CA ILE A 107 30.12 -4.73 -15.91
C ILE A 107 28.60 -4.97 -15.97
N ALA A 108 28.13 -5.30 -17.15
CA ALA A 108 26.76 -5.68 -17.43
C ALA A 108 26.75 -7.11 -17.96
N ALA A 109 26.00 -8.00 -17.31
CA ALA A 109 25.83 -9.38 -17.72
C ALA A 109 24.34 -9.76 -17.71
N MET A 110 23.99 -10.74 -18.53
CA MET A 110 22.62 -11.25 -18.63
C MET A 110 22.61 -12.78 -18.59
N ALA A 111 21.61 -13.37 -17.94
CA ALA A 111 21.32 -14.79 -18.08
C ALA A 111 20.60 -15.07 -19.42
N PRO A 112 20.67 -16.31 -19.95
CA PRO A 112 19.88 -16.70 -21.11
C PRO A 112 18.38 -16.46 -20.85
N ALA A 113 17.62 -16.14 -21.91
CA ALA A 113 16.19 -15.85 -21.82
C ALA A 113 15.83 -14.70 -20.86
N THR A 114 16.67 -13.67 -20.79
CA THR A 114 16.36 -12.41 -20.09
C THR A 114 16.22 -11.25 -21.07
N SER A 115 15.66 -10.14 -20.61
CA SER A 115 15.44 -8.94 -21.43
C SER A 115 15.90 -7.64 -20.76
N ILE A 116 16.27 -6.65 -21.58
CA ILE A 116 16.68 -5.31 -21.14
C ILE A 116 16.05 -4.25 -22.05
N GLY A 117 15.73 -3.06 -21.52
CA GLY A 117 15.21 -1.92 -22.30
C GLY A 117 13.97 -1.29 -21.70
N ALA A 118 13.03 -0.87 -22.55
CA ALA A 118 11.80 -0.16 -22.17
C ALA A 118 12.07 0.98 -21.17
N ALA A 119 13.01 1.87 -21.52
CA ALA A 119 13.58 2.90 -20.66
C ALA A 119 12.86 4.26 -20.73
N THR A 120 11.70 4.30 -21.37
CA THR A 120 10.87 5.49 -21.54
C THR A 120 10.32 5.97 -20.19
N PRO A 121 10.53 7.25 -19.80
CA PRO A 121 9.95 7.77 -18.58
C PRO A 121 8.44 7.96 -18.76
N VAL A 122 7.67 7.50 -17.77
CA VAL A 122 6.21 7.70 -17.71
C VAL A 122 5.85 8.67 -16.57
N ARG A 123 4.75 9.41 -16.75
CA ARG A 123 4.23 10.28 -15.69
C ARG A 123 3.41 9.47 -14.70
N LEU A 124 3.60 9.77 -13.42
CA LEU A 124 2.91 9.13 -12.30
C LEU A 124 1.60 9.85 -11.92
N THR A 125 1.23 10.92 -12.63
CA THR A 125 0.08 11.76 -12.28
C THR A 125 -1.03 11.67 -13.32
N GLY A 126 -2.04 10.84 -12.99
CA GLY A 126 -3.40 10.87 -13.54
C GLY A 126 -3.59 10.19 -14.90
N PRO A 127 -4.77 9.59 -15.16
CA PRO A 127 -5.05 8.95 -16.43
C PRO A 127 -4.99 9.99 -17.55
N GLU A 128 -4.25 9.70 -18.62
CA GLU A 128 -4.65 10.23 -19.91
C GLU A 128 -6.02 9.62 -20.20
N PRO A 129 -7.10 10.41 -20.34
CA PRO A 129 -8.37 9.82 -20.72
C PRO A 129 -8.16 9.13 -22.06
N GLU A 130 -8.38 7.82 -22.11
CA GLU A 130 -8.64 7.07 -23.33
C GLU A 130 -9.75 7.81 -24.08
N ARG A 131 -9.35 8.68 -25.00
CA ARG A 131 -10.24 9.22 -26.00
C ARG A 131 -10.14 8.28 -27.17
N ASP A 132 -11.05 7.32 -27.19
CA ASP A 132 -11.64 6.82 -28.42
C ASP A 132 -11.97 8.02 -29.33
N LYS A 133 -11.03 8.37 -30.20
CA LYS A 133 -11.27 9.23 -31.35
C LYS A 133 -10.53 8.62 -32.54
N PRO A 134 -11.23 8.39 -33.67
CA PRO A 134 -10.59 7.88 -34.86
C PRO A 134 -9.62 8.93 -35.43
N ALA A 135 -8.52 8.43 -35.98
CA ALA A 135 -7.51 9.03 -36.84
C ALA A 135 -7.46 10.57 -37.04
N ARG A 136 -6.23 11.09 -36.93
CA ARG A 136 -5.71 12.43 -37.31
C ARG A 136 -5.92 13.58 -36.32
N LYS A 137 -4.96 13.69 -35.41
CA LYS A 137 -3.94 14.77 -35.40
C LYS A 137 -2.88 14.36 -34.37
N GLN A 138 -1.60 14.31 -34.76
CA GLN A 138 -0.50 14.29 -33.81
C GLN A 138 -0.77 15.41 -32.79
N ARG A 139 -1.18 15.04 -31.57
CA ARG A 139 -0.89 15.88 -30.41
C ARG A 139 0.62 15.95 -30.38
N ALA A 140 1.18 17.14 -30.57
CA ALA A 140 2.57 17.36 -30.21
C ALA A 140 2.73 16.81 -28.79
N PRO A 141 3.72 15.94 -28.52
CA PRO A 141 3.94 15.47 -27.16
C PRO A 141 4.00 16.69 -26.25
N ASP A 142 3.39 16.58 -25.07
CA ASP A 142 3.30 17.72 -24.17
C ASP A 142 4.72 18.28 -23.97
N ALA A 143 4.91 19.60 -23.97
CA ALA A 143 6.25 20.19 -23.91
C ALA A 143 7.05 19.67 -22.69
N MET A 144 6.34 19.22 -21.66
CA MET A 144 6.88 18.56 -20.48
C MET A 144 7.31 17.10 -20.74
N GLU A 145 6.54 16.32 -21.48
CA GLU A 145 6.87 14.94 -21.88
C GLU A 145 8.13 14.92 -22.77
N HIS A 146 8.20 15.81 -23.77
CA HIS A 146 9.42 15.99 -24.57
C HIS A 146 10.64 16.30 -23.71
N LYS A 147 10.50 17.19 -22.72
CA LYS A 147 11.60 17.53 -21.81
C LYS A 147 12.03 16.31 -20.99
N MET A 148 11.09 15.52 -20.48
CA MET A 148 11.38 14.29 -19.73
C MET A 148 12.09 13.25 -20.60
N ILE A 149 11.59 12.99 -21.80
CA ILE A 149 12.21 12.06 -22.75
C ILE A 149 13.62 12.53 -23.13
N ASN A 150 13.80 13.82 -23.43
CA ASN A 150 15.11 14.35 -23.80
C ASN A 150 16.12 14.30 -22.64
N ASP A 151 15.69 14.57 -21.40
CA ASP A 151 16.53 14.39 -20.21
C ASP A 151 16.93 12.92 -20.02
N ALA A 152 15.97 12.01 -20.11
CA ALA A 152 16.20 10.58 -20.00
C ALA A 152 17.15 10.04 -21.09
N VAL A 153 16.98 10.48 -22.34
CA VAL A 153 17.90 10.17 -23.46
C VAL A 153 19.30 10.68 -23.14
N ALA A 154 19.44 11.96 -22.77
CA ALA A 154 20.74 12.55 -22.45
C ALA A 154 21.43 11.80 -21.30
N TYR A 155 20.67 11.44 -20.27
CA TYR A 155 21.16 10.72 -19.11
C TYR A 155 21.63 9.31 -19.45
N LEU A 156 20.80 8.49 -20.12
CA LEU A 156 21.17 7.11 -20.47
C LEU A 156 22.34 7.08 -21.48
N LYS A 157 22.36 7.99 -22.46
CA LYS A 157 23.51 8.16 -23.38
C LYS A 157 24.77 8.56 -22.63
N GLY A 158 24.67 9.42 -21.63
CA GLY A 158 25.78 9.80 -20.76
C GLY A 158 26.39 8.59 -20.05
N LEU A 159 25.54 7.72 -19.48
CA LEU A 159 25.98 6.46 -18.86
C LEU A 159 26.60 5.51 -19.90
N ALA A 160 25.99 5.42 -21.09
CA ALA A 160 26.50 4.60 -22.19
C ALA A 160 27.92 5.02 -22.58
N ASN A 161 28.13 6.31 -22.82
CA ASN A 161 29.43 6.86 -23.19
C ASN A 161 30.47 6.67 -22.08
N MET A 162 30.07 6.88 -20.81
CA MET A 162 30.96 6.67 -19.65
C MET A 162 31.48 5.23 -19.56
N ARG A 163 30.67 4.25 -19.98
CA ARG A 163 31.01 2.82 -19.91
C ARG A 163 31.38 2.19 -21.24
N GLY A 164 31.42 2.96 -22.33
CA GLY A 164 31.72 2.45 -23.67
C GLY A 164 30.65 1.51 -24.24
N ARG A 165 29.38 1.70 -23.84
CA ARG A 165 28.21 0.94 -24.31
C ARG A 165 27.48 1.66 -25.43
N ASN A 166 26.59 0.95 -26.12
CA ASN A 166 25.89 1.47 -27.29
C ASN A 166 24.92 2.63 -26.96
N ALA A 167 25.38 3.86 -27.20
CA ALA A 167 24.61 5.07 -26.97
C ALA A 167 23.45 5.27 -27.96
N GLU A 168 23.52 4.69 -29.16
CA GLU A 168 22.42 4.77 -30.14
C GLU A 168 21.25 3.89 -29.70
N TRP A 169 21.54 2.67 -29.24
CA TRP A 169 20.51 1.82 -28.66
C TRP A 169 19.96 2.41 -27.37
N ALA A 170 20.80 3.02 -26.52
CA ALA A 170 20.34 3.71 -25.32
C ALA A 170 19.28 4.78 -25.65
N GLU A 171 19.46 5.54 -26.74
CA GLU A 171 18.45 6.50 -27.19
C GLU A 171 17.15 5.82 -27.62
N ARG A 172 17.22 4.75 -28.42
CA ARG A 172 16.04 4.00 -28.85
C ARG A 172 15.30 3.34 -27.68
N ALA A 173 16.03 2.83 -26.68
CA ALA A 173 15.45 2.27 -25.48
C ALA A 173 14.56 3.28 -24.74
N VAL A 174 14.89 4.58 -24.82
CA VAL A 174 14.11 5.66 -24.20
C VAL A 174 13.03 6.20 -25.14
N ARG A 175 13.35 6.50 -26.41
CA ARG A 175 12.39 7.13 -27.34
C ARG A 175 11.35 6.17 -27.89
N GLU A 176 11.75 4.93 -28.14
CA GLU A 176 10.94 3.92 -28.83
C GLU A 176 10.54 2.77 -27.91
N ALA A 177 10.87 2.86 -26.62
CA ALA A 177 10.70 1.77 -25.64
C ALA A 177 11.34 0.45 -26.09
N ALA A 178 12.42 0.50 -26.89
CA ALA A 178 13.05 -0.68 -27.45
C ALA A 178 13.55 -1.65 -26.37
N THR A 179 13.43 -2.94 -26.64
CA THR A 179 13.89 -4.05 -25.79
C THR A 179 14.81 -4.98 -26.57
N LEU A 180 15.76 -5.63 -25.90
CA LEU A 180 16.62 -6.67 -26.48
C LEU A 180 16.59 -7.95 -25.65
N THR A 181 16.81 -9.09 -26.32
CA THR A 181 17.20 -10.33 -25.65
C THR A 181 18.66 -10.27 -25.21
N ALA A 182 19.07 -11.20 -24.34
CA ALA A 182 20.45 -11.32 -23.89
C ALA A 182 21.47 -11.42 -25.05
N GLU A 183 21.16 -12.21 -26.09
CA GLU A 183 22.01 -12.43 -27.27
C GLU A 183 22.16 -11.15 -28.11
N GLU A 184 21.05 -10.44 -28.33
CA GLU A 184 21.05 -9.19 -29.06
C GLU A 184 21.77 -8.08 -28.28
N ALA A 185 21.62 -8.07 -26.96
CA ALA A 185 22.26 -7.09 -26.08
C ALA A 185 23.79 -7.22 -26.11
N VAL A 186 24.34 -8.44 -26.12
CA VAL A 186 25.79 -8.64 -26.31
C VAL A 186 26.20 -8.22 -27.73
N LYS A 187 25.46 -8.65 -28.75
CA LYS A 187 25.78 -8.34 -30.16
C LYS A 187 25.79 -6.83 -30.44
N GLN A 188 24.91 -6.08 -29.78
CA GLN A 188 24.81 -4.63 -29.92
C GLN A 188 25.69 -3.87 -28.91
N ASN A 189 26.53 -4.52 -28.12
CA ASN A 189 27.36 -3.88 -27.09
C ASN A 189 26.55 -3.06 -26.06
N VAL A 190 25.39 -3.60 -25.68
CA VAL A 190 24.54 -3.11 -24.59
C VAL A 190 24.95 -3.76 -23.26
N VAL A 191 25.34 -5.03 -23.29
CA VAL A 191 25.92 -5.77 -22.15
C VAL A 191 27.20 -6.48 -22.57
N ASP A 192 28.05 -6.81 -21.59
CA ASP A 192 29.41 -7.30 -21.83
C ASP A 192 29.48 -8.82 -22.10
N LEU A 193 28.58 -9.61 -21.50
CA LEU A 193 28.56 -11.06 -21.64
C LEU A 193 27.23 -11.69 -21.21
N ILE A 194 27.05 -12.96 -21.60
CA ILE A 194 25.99 -13.84 -21.10
C ILE A 194 26.59 -14.87 -20.14
N ALA A 195 25.91 -15.13 -19.03
CA ALA A 195 26.25 -16.20 -18.09
C ALA A 195 24.98 -16.81 -17.48
N PRO A 196 24.84 -18.15 -17.42
CA PRO A 196 23.64 -18.81 -16.88
C PRO A 196 23.46 -18.60 -15.37
N ASP A 197 24.54 -18.45 -14.62
CA ASP A 197 24.54 -18.31 -13.18
C ASP A 197 25.75 -17.48 -12.69
N VAL A 198 25.76 -17.17 -11.40
CA VAL A 198 26.82 -16.36 -10.76
C VAL A 198 28.18 -17.07 -10.79
N GLY A 199 28.22 -18.40 -10.72
CA GLY A 199 29.47 -19.16 -10.75
C GLY A 199 30.15 -19.10 -12.13
N GLU A 200 29.38 -19.23 -13.21
CA GLU A 200 29.86 -19.03 -14.58
C GLU A 200 30.16 -17.55 -14.87
N LEU A 201 29.39 -16.61 -14.32
CA LEU A 201 29.68 -15.18 -14.39
C LEU A 201 31.07 -14.88 -13.82
N LEU A 202 31.35 -15.33 -12.59
CA LEU A 202 32.64 -15.12 -11.94
C LEU A 202 33.79 -15.76 -12.73
N ARG A 203 33.61 -16.96 -13.30
CA ARG A 203 34.62 -17.59 -14.16
C ARG A 203 34.93 -16.77 -15.41
N ARG A 204 33.91 -16.19 -16.06
CA ARG A 204 34.07 -15.37 -17.28
C ARG A 204 34.65 -13.97 -17.02
N LEU A 205 34.54 -13.49 -15.78
CA LEU A 205 35.06 -12.19 -15.37
C LEU A 205 36.52 -12.25 -14.92
N ASP A 206 37.04 -13.44 -14.62
CA ASP A 206 38.40 -13.59 -14.10
C ASP A 206 39.44 -13.07 -15.10
N GLY A 207 40.37 -12.26 -14.62
CA GLY A 207 41.40 -11.64 -15.44
C GLY A 207 40.95 -10.46 -16.32
N ARG A 208 39.65 -10.11 -16.36
CA ARG A 208 39.19 -8.92 -17.10
C ARG A 208 39.65 -7.64 -16.43
N LYS A 209 39.95 -6.63 -17.24
CA LYS A 209 40.29 -5.28 -16.77
C LYS A 209 39.06 -4.38 -16.82
N VAL A 210 38.82 -3.66 -15.73
CA VAL A 210 37.70 -2.70 -15.61
C VAL A 210 38.20 -1.37 -15.06
N SER A 211 37.64 -0.26 -15.56
CA SER A 211 37.95 1.09 -15.08
C SER A 211 37.06 1.43 -13.89
N VAL A 212 37.64 1.56 -12.71
CA VAL A 212 36.96 1.97 -11.47
C VAL A 212 37.59 3.29 -11.01
N LEU A 213 36.78 4.35 -10.91
CA LEU A 213 37.24 5.71 -10.56
C LEU A 213 38.47 6.18 -11.38
N GLY A 214 38.53 5.80 -12.67
CA GLY A 214 39.63 6.15 -13.58
C GLY A 214 40.86 5.24 -13.48
N SER A 215 40.91 4.32 -12.51
CA SER A 215 41.98 3.34 -12.36
C SER A 215 41.60 2.01 -13.00
N GLN A 216 42.55 1.40 -13.73
CA GLN A 216 42.36 0.07 -14.31
C GLN A 216 42.60 -1.00 -13.25
N ILE A 217 41.58 -1.76 -12.91
CA ILE A 217 41.63 -2.88 -11.96
C ILE A 217 41.45 -4.19 -12.74
N THR A 218 42.34 -5.16 -12.50
CA THR A 218 42.15 -6.53 -13.00
C THR A 218 41.31 -7.32 -11.99
N LEU A 219 40.21 -7.89 -12.45
CA LEU A 219 39.33 -8.72 -11.64
C LEU A 219 40.01 -10.05 -11.33
N ALA A 220 40.07 -10.38 -10.04
CA ALA A 220 40.48 -11.68 -9.54
C ALA A 220 39.24 -12.33 -8.92
N THR A 221 38.46 -13.02 -9.74
CA THR A 221 37.16 -13.61 -9.37
C THR A 221 37.26 -15.11 -9.13
N SER A 222 38.36 -15.75 -9.53
CA SER A 222 38.64 -17.15 -9.25
C SER A 222 38.72 -17.40 -7.73
N GLY A 223 37.93 -18.37 -7.24
CA GLY A 223 37.92 -18.77 -5.84
C GLY A 223 37.18 -17.82 -4.89
N LEU A 224 36.50 -16.78 -5.40
CA LEU A 224 35.67 -15.92 -4.57
C LEU A 224 34.46 -16.68 -4.01
N THR A 225 34.21 -16.49 -2.73
CA THR A 225 32.95 -16.91 -2.12
C THR A 225 31.92 -15.81 -2.27
N VAL A 226 30.73 -16.15 -2.77
CA VAL A 226 29.62 -15.20 -2.87
C VAL A 226 28.92 -15.12 -1.52
N GLU A 227 28.92 -13.93 -0.92
CA GLU A 227 28.17 -13.61 0.29
C GLU A 227 26.87 -12.90 -0.12
N PRO A 228 25.69 -13.52 0.05
CA PRO A 228 24.42 -12.84 -0.14
C PRO A 228 24.20 -11.83 1.00
N PHE A 229 23.99 -10.56 0.65
CA PHE A 229 23.61 -9.52 1.60
C PHE A 229 22.09 -9.47 1.70
N GLU A 230 21.54 -10.11 2.74
CA GLU A 230 20.09 -10.21 2.91
C GLU A 230 19.45 -8.89 3.38
N PRO A 231 18.23 -8.54 2.90
CA PRO A 231 17.48 -7.42 3.44
C PRO A 231 17.16 -7.63 4.93
N ASP A 232 17.63 -6.70 5.76
CA ASP A 232 17.34 -6.71 7.21
C ASP A 232 15.88 -6.31 7.53
N TRP A 233 15.52 -6.38 8.80
CA TRP A 233 14.16 -6.07 9.27
C TRP A 233 13.73 -4.64 8.88
N ARG A 234 14.66 -3.68 8.85
CA ARG A 234 14.37 -2.28 8.49
C ARG A 234 14.05 -2.17 7.01
N SER A 235 14.83 -2.79 6.13
CA SER A 235 14.53 -2.83 4.70
C SER A 235 13.19 -3.52 4.43
N ARG A 236 12.89 -4.61 5.14
CA ARG A 236 11.59 -5.30 5.02
C ARG A 236 10.44 -4.41 5.48
N LEU A 237 10.58 -3.72 6.61
CA LEU A 237 9.57 -2.78 7.11
C LEU A 237 9.35 -1.63 6.12
N LEU A 238 10.43 -1.03 5.60
CA LEU A 238 10.33 0.04 4.62
C LEU A 238 9.68 -0.45 3.33
N ALA A 239 10.04 -1.63 2.83
CA ALA A 239 9.43 -2.22 1.65
C ALA A 239 7.91 -2.41 1.84
N VAL A 240 7.50 -2.96 2.98
CA VAL A 240 6.09 -3.12 3.39
C VAL A 240 5.37 -1.77 3.47
N LEU A 241 5.98 -0.75 4.09
CA LEU A 241 5.37 0.57 4.19
C LEU A 241 5.27 1.29 2.84
N THR A 242 6.22 1.04 1.94
CA THR A 242 6.21 1.62 0.59
C THR A 242 5.33 0.86 -0.41
N ASP A 243 4.70 -0.25 0.01
CA ASP A 243 3.70 -0.94 -0.81
C ASP A 243 2.39 -0.12 -0.85
N PRO A 244 1.90 0.28 -2.04
CA PRO A 244 0.67 1.07 -2.17
C PRO A 244 -0.57 0.42 -1.54
N ASN A 245 -0.70 -0.91 -1.58
CA ASN A 245 -1.83 -1.63 -1.02
C ASN A 245 -1.79 -1.58 0.51
N ILE A 246 -0.60 -1.75 1.08
CA ILE A 246 -0.42 -1.68 2.54
C ILE A 246 -0.62 -0.26 3.03
N ALA A 247 -0.07 0.74 2.34
CA ALA A 247 -0.30 2.15 2.63
C ALA A 247 -1.81 2.50 2.59
N TYR A 248 -2.53 1.99 1.59
CA TYR A 248 -3.97 2.15 1.46
C TYR A 248 -4.74 1.47 2.61
N ILE A 249 -4.41 0.23 2.98
CA ILE A 249 -5.02 -0.46 4.14
C ILE A 249 -4.76 0.31 5.44
N LEU A 250 -3.52 0.76 5.67
CA LEU A 250 -3.16 1.55 6.84
C LEU A 250 -3.94 2.86 6.89
N MET A 251 -4.14 3.52 5.75
CA MET A 251 -4.98 4.72 5.66
C MET A 251 -6.42 4.40 6.05
N LEU A 252 -7.03 3.34 5.50
CA LEU A 252 -8.41 2.98 5.81
C LEU A 252 -8.59 2.58 7.29
N LEU A 253 -7.72 1.73 7.82
CA LEU A 253 -7.70 1.39 9.24
C LEU A 253 -7.50 2.63 10.10
N GLY A 254 -6.65 3.55 9.66
CA GLY A 254 -6.40 4.82 10.31
C GLY A 254 -7.66 5.67 10.42
N ILE A 255 -8.33 5.89 9.28
CA ILE A 255 -9.56 6.69 9.23
C ILE A 255 -10.68 6.00 9.99
N TYR A 256 -10.93 4.71 9.78
CA TYR A 256 -11.97 3.97 10.50
C TYR A 256 -11.71 3.94 12.02
N GLY A 257 -10.47 3.73 12.46
CA GLY A 257 -10.10 3.75 13.88
C GLY A 257 -10.43 5.08 14.55
N LEU A 258 -10.12 6.20 13.88
CA LEU A 258 -10.51 7.54 14.36
C LEU A 258 -12.04 7.72 14.38
N LEU A 259 -12.74 7.29 13.33
CA LEU A 259 -14.21 7.37 13.26
C LEU A 259 -14.90 6.57 14.37
N PHE A 260 -14.37 5.39 14.71
CA PHE A 260 -14.87 4.57 15.82
C PHE A 260 -14.67 5.24 17.17
N GLU A 261 -13.52 5.88 17.41
CA GLU A 261 -13.26 6.65 18.63
C GLU A 261 -14.23 7.83 18.78
N PHE A 262 -14.48 8.57 17.70
CA PHE A 262 -15.45 9.69 17.73
C PHE A 262 -16.89 9.23 17.95
N SER A 263 -17.25 8.06 17.42
CA SER A 263 -18.60 7.50 17.58
C SER A 263 -18.82 6.86 18.95
N ASN A 264 -17.76 6.37 19.60
CA ASN A 264 -17.80 5.73 20.91
C ASN A 264 -16.75 6.36 21.83
N PRO A 265 -17.00 7.58 22.37
CA PRO A 265 -16.03 8.26 23.22
C PRO A 265 -15.62 7.39 24.42
N GLY A 266 -14.31 7.24 24.63
CA GLY A 266 -13.75 6.48 25.75
C GLY A 266 -13.17 5.11 25.39
N ALA A 267 -13.20 4.71 24.12
CA ALA A 267 -12.62 3.46 23.66
C ALA A 267 -11.07 3.50 23.60
N ILE A 268 -10.44 4.68 23.48
CA ILE A 268 -8.99 5.03 23.42
C ILE A 268 -8.16 4.23 22.41
N VAL A 269 -8.21 2.90 22.47
CA VAL A 269 -7.50 1.95 21.62
C VAL A 269 -7.77 2.18 20.13
N PRO A 270 -9.03 2.34 19.65
CA PRO A 270 -9.28 2.63 18.24
C PRO A 270 -8.66 3.95 17.78
N GLY A 271 -8.72 4.99 18.61
CA GLY A 271 -8.12 6.29 18.32
C GLY A 271 -6.59 6.24 18.21
N VAL A 272 -5.92 5.57 19.15
CA VAL A 272 -4.45 5.43 19.16
C VAL A 272 -3.98 4.58 17.97
N LEU A 273 -4.59 3.40 17.77
CA LEU A 273 -4.23 2.52 16.67
C LEU A 273 -4.50 3.21 15.32
N GLY A 274 -5.65 3.86 15.19
CA GLY A 274 -6.02 4.62 14.00
C GLY A 274 -5.02 5.74 13.71
N SER A 275 -4.60 6.50 14.72
CA SER A 275 -3.60 7.56 14.56
C SER A 275 -2.25 7.03 14.09
N ILE A 276 -1.77 5.92 14.66
CA ILE A 276 -0.51 5.28 14.25
C ILE A 276 -0.60 4.80 12.80
N CYS A 277 -1.67 4.08 12.44
CA CYS A 277 -1.89 3.61 11.08
C CYS A 277 -1.94 4.77 10.07
N LEU A 278 -2.61 5.88 10.43
CA LEU A 278 -2.70 7.06 9.56
C LEU A 278 -1.34 7.75 9.40
N LEU A 279 -0.55 7.89 10.46
CA LEU A 279 0.80 8.46 10.38
C LEU A 279 1.73 7.61 9.50
N LEU A 280 1.65 6.28 9.60
CA LEU A 280 2.41 5.37 8.75
C LEU A 280 1.97 5.46 7.28
N ALA A 281 0.66 5.56 7.02
CA ALA A 281 0.14 5.76 5.67
C ALA A 281 0.58 7.12 5.08
N LEU A 282 0.57 8.19 5.87
CA LEU A 282 1.06 9.51 5.45
C LEU A 282 2.56 9.48 5.12
N PHE A 283 3.37 8.77 5.92
CA PHE A 283 4.78 8.55 5.60
C PHE A 283 4.96 7.81 4.28
N ALA A 284 4.18 6.76 4.01
CA ALA A 284 4.20 6.06 2.75
C ALA A 284 3.81 6.97 1.57
N PHE A 285 2.76 7.78 1.73
CA PHE A 285 2.28 8.72 0.71
C PHE A 285 3.22 9.88 0.44
N GLN A 286 4.12 10.23 1.36
CA GLN A 286 5.17 11.21 1.08
C GLN A 286 6.13 10.71 -0.01
N VAL A 287 6.29 9.39 -0.08
CA VAL A 287 7.25 8.73 -0.95
C VAL A 287 6.61 8.17 -2.21
N LEU A 288 5.32 7.84 -2.13
CA LEU A 288 4.50 7.43 -3.26
C LEU A 288 3.90 8.64 -3.99
N PRO A 289 3.83 8.61 -5.33
CA PRO A 289 3.22 9.68 -6.12
C PRO A 289 1.68 9.60 -6.03
N ILE A 290 1.11 10.19 -4.97
CA ILE A 290 -0.35 10.19 -4.77
C ILE A 290 -1.05 11.32 -5.55
N ASN A 291 -2.29 11.06 -5.95
CA ASN A 291 -3.19 12.08 -6.46
C ASN A 291 -4.00 12.70 -5.31
N TYR A 292 -3.75 13.98 -5.02
CA TYR A 292 -4.46 14.71 -3.97
C TYR A 292 -5.98 14.82 -4.22
N ALA A 293 -6.43 14.82 -5.48
CA ALA A 293 -7.86 14.80 -5.79
C ALA A 293 -8.49 13.45 -5.41
N GLY A 294 -7.79 12.35 -5.68
CA GLY A 294 -8.20 11.00 -5.26
C GLY A 294 -8.29 10.91 -3.74
N LEU A 295 -7.25 11.37 -3.03
CA LEU A 295 -7.25 11.43 -1.56
C LEU A 295 -8.41 12.26 -1.00
N GLY A 296 -8.65 13.45 -1.58
CA GLY A 296 -9.77 14.32 -1.19
C GLY A 296 -11.13 13.65 -1.38
N LEU A 297 -11.31 12.92 -2.49
CA LEU A 297 -12.54 12.16 -2.76
C LEU A 297 -12.76 11.00 -1.77
N ILE A 298 -11.70 10.29 -1.36
CA ILE A 298 -11.78 9.24 -0.33
C ILE A 298 -12.24 9.84 0.99
N LEU A 299 -11.59 10.92 1.43
CA LEU A 299 -11.93 11.60 2.69
C LEU A 299 -13.36 12.13 2.65
N LEU A 300 -13.76 12.78 1.55
CA LEU A 300 -15.13 13.24 1.35
C LEU A 300 -16.12 12.07 1.39
N GLY A 301 -15.81 10.97 0.71
CA GLY A 301 -16.64 9.77 0.68
C GLY A 301 -16.89 9.21 2.08
N LEU A 302 -15.83 9.05 2.87
CA LEU A 302 -15.92 8.56 4.25
C LEU A 302 -16.70 9.54 5.15
N ILE A 303 -16.47 10.84 5.02
CA ILE A 303 -17.23 11.86 5.77
C ILE A 303 -18.72 11.79 5.44
N LEU A 304 -19.09 11.67 4.16
CA LEU A 304 -20.49 11.57 3.74
C LEU A 304 -21.15 10.28 4.25
N MET A 305 -20.44 9.16 4.23
CA MET A 305 -20.93 7.89 4.79
C MET A 305 -21.20 7.99 6.30
N VAL A 306 -20.33 8.68 7.04
CA VAL A 306 -20.49 8.92 8.48
C VAL A 306 -21.61 9.92 8.75
N ALA A 307 -21.67 11.00 7.97
CA ALA A 307 -22.70 12.03 8.11
C ALA A 307 -24.12 11.45 7.97
N GLU A 308 -24.33 10.47 7.09
CA GLU A 308 -25.60 9.76 6.95
C GLU A 308 -26.02 9.03 8.25
N ALA A 309 -25.08 8.55 9.06
CA ALA A 309 -25.38 7.88 10.32
C ALA A 309 -25.92 8.85 11.39
N PHE A 310 -25.49 10.12 11.35
CA PHE A 310 -25.94 11.17 12.27
C PHE A 310 -27.14 11.94 11.74
N VAL A 311 -27.21 12.14 10.42
CA VAL A 311 -28.26 12.86 9.69
C VAL A 311 -28.84 11.91 8.64
N PRO A 312 -29.85 11.09 9.01
CA PRO A 312 -30.44 10.14 8.07
C PRO A 312 -31.08 10.89 6.89
N SER A 313 -30.44 10.87 5.73
CA SER A 313 -30.85 11.57 4.51
C SER A 313 -31.55 10.64 3.51
N PHE A 314 -32.07 9.51 3.99
CA PHE A 314 -32.64 8.43 3.18
C PHE A 314 -31.61 7.76 2.26
N GLY A 315 -30.34 7.73 2.68
CA GLY A 315 -29.26 7.02 1.97
C GLY A 315 -28.58 7.81 0.86
N VAL A 316 -28.95 9.08 0.62
CA VAL A 316 -28.32 9.91 -0.42
C VAL A 316 -26.86 10.19 -0.09
N LEU A 317 -26.55 10.60 1.15
CA LEU A 317 -25.17 10.83 1.57
C LEU A 317 -24.38 9.51 1.64
N GLY A 318 -25.03 8.42 2.06
CA GLY A 318 -24.42 7.08 2.10
C GLY A 318 -23.98 6.57 0.72
N ILE A 319 -24.89 6.59 -0.27
CA ILE A 319 -24.61 6.14 -1.64
C ILE A 319 -23.60 7.07 -2.32
N GLY A 320 -23.79 8.40 -2.18
CA GLY A 320 -22.85 9.38 -2.70
C GLY A 320 -21.46 9.23 -2.08
N GLY A 321 -21.39 8.89 -0.79
CA GLY A 321 -20.17 8.62 -0.06
C GLY A 321 -19.42 7.38 -0.57
N VAL A 322 -20.12 6.26 -0.79
CA VAL A 322 -19.54 5.04 -1.39
C VAL A 322 -19.04 5.30 -2.81
N ALA A 323 -19.78 6.05 -3.62
CA ALA A 323 -19.37 6.41 -4.98
C ALA A 323 -18.11 7.30 -4.97
N ALA A 324 -18.10 8.36 -4.14
CA ALA A 324 -16.94 9.24 -3.97
C ALA A 324 -15.72 8.48 -3.44
N PHE A 325 -15.90 7.60 -2.46
CA PHE A 325 -14.85 6.73 -1.94
C PHE A 325 -14.26 5.84 -3.03
N THR A 326 -15.10 5.18 -3.83
CA THR A 326 -14.65 4.25 -4.87
C THR A 326 -13.90 4.99 -5.97
N LEU A 327 -14.45 6.11 -6.46
CA LEU A 327 -13.80 6.96 -7.46
C LEU A 327 -12.49 7.54 -6.95
N GLY A 328 -12.47 8.03 -5.71
CA GLY A 328 -11.27 8.55 -5.06
C GLY A 328 -10.18 7.49 -4.92
N SER A 329 -10.56 6.26 -4.57
CA SER A 329 -9.64 5.13 -4.41
C SER A 329 -9.01 4.69 -5.73
N ILE A 330 -9.79 4.67 -6.81
CA ILE A 330 -9.28 4.41 -8.17
C ILE A 330 -8.31 5.51 -8.59
N LEU A 331 -8.61 6.76 -8.26
CA LEU A 331 -7.78 7.91 -8.62
C LEU A 331 -6.54 8.11 -7.73
N LEU A 332 -6.48 7.46 -6.55
CA LEU A 332 -5.49 7.75 -5.51
C LEU A 332 -4.06 7.45 -5.96
N ILE A 333 -3.83 6.27 -6.54
CA ILE A 333 -2.52 5.82 -7.02
C ILE A 333 -2.72 5.10 -8.36
N ASP A 334 -2.45 5.81 -9.44
CA ASP A 334 -2.36 5.26 -10.79
C ASP A 334 -1.06 5.73 -11.42
N THR A 335 -0.04 4.86 -11.35
CA THR A 335 1.33 5.22 -11.69
C THR A 335 1.75 4.79 -13.09
N GLY A 336 0.94 3.99 -13.80
CA GLY A 336 1.38 3.34 -15.05
C GLY A 336 2.64 2.46 -14.90
N VAL A 337 3.17 2.28 -13.69
CA VAL A 337 4.36 1.48 -13.39
C VAL A 337 3.90 0.17 -12.72
N PRO A 338 4.18 -0.99 -13.33
CA PRO A 338 3.84 -2.28 -12.74
C PRO A 338 4.42 -2.42 -11.32
N GLY A 339 3.57 -2.78 -10.36
CA GLY A 339 3.94 -2.96 -8.94
C GLY A 339 3.78 -1.72 -8.06
N PHE A 340 3.39 -0.56 -8.62
CA PHE A 340 3.05 0.65 -7.83
C PHE A 340 1.56 1.02 -7.87
N ALA A 341 0.68 0.13 -8.37
CA ALA A 341 -0.77 0.35 -8.39
C ALA A 341 -1.46 -0.35 -7.21
N ILE A 342 -2.60 0.20 -6.78
CA ILE A 342 -3.48 -0.47 -5.80
C ILE A 342 -4.31 -1.53 -6.54
N HIS A 343 -4.38 -2.73 -5.99
CA HIS A 343 -5.20 -3.80 -6.56
C HIS A 343 -6.68 -3.43 -6.54
N LEU A 344 -7.34 -3.52 -7.70
CA LEU A 344 -8.77 -3.20 -7.83
C LEU A 344 -9.64 -4.08 -6.91
N GLU A 345 -9.24 -5.33 -6.69
CA GLU A 345 -9.89 -6.26 -5.76
C GLU A 345 -9.93 -5.72 -4.33
N LEU A 346 -8.86 -5.03 -3.91
CA LEU A 346 -8.78 -4.42 -2.58
C LEU A 346 -9.75 -3.23 -2.48
N ILE A 347 -9.75 -2.36 -3.49
CA ILE A 347 -10.68 -1.22 -3.56
C ILE A 347 -12.12 -1.71 -3.52
N LEU A 348 -12.45 -2.69 -4.36
CA LEU A 348 -13.80 -3.25 -4.45
C LEU A 348 -14.19 -3.98 -3.15
N GLY A 349 -13.28 -4.73 -2.55
CA GLY A 349 -13.50 -5.41 -1.27
C GLY A 349 -13.87 -4.43 -0.16
N PHE A 350 -13.11 -3.34 -0.01
CA PHE A 350 -13.43 -2.29 0.96
C PHE A 350 -14.70 -1.52 0.60
N ALA A 351 -14.94 -1.20 -0.66
CA ALA A 351 -16.16 -0.52 -1.09
C ALA A 351 -17.41 -1.36 -0.78
N ILE A 352 -17.38 -2.66 -1.08
CA ILE A 352 -18.47 -3.61 -0.76
C ILE A 352 -18.63 -3.74 0.75
N ALA A 353 -17.54 -3.94 1.51
CA ALA A 353 -17.61 -4.06 2.96
C ALA A 353 -18.24 -2.82 3.60
N SER A 354 -17.84 -1.63 3.14
CA SER A 354 -18.36 -0.35 3.61
C SER A 354 -19.84 -0.17 3.23
N ALA A 355 -20.23 -0.58 2.02
CA ALA A 355 -21.63 -0.56 1.58
C ALA A 355 -22.52 -1.55 2.37
N LEU A 356 -22.02 -2.76 2.65
CA LEU A 356 -22.75 -3.75 3.45
C LEU A 356 -22.93 -3.28 4.89
N LEU A 357 -21.88 -2.71 5.50
CA LEU A 357 -21.95 -2.14 6.84
C LEU A 357 -22.96 -0.98 6.90
N PHE A 358 -22.98 -0.14 5.86
CA PHE A 358 -23.97 0.91 5.70
C PHE A 358 -25.41 0.37 5.61
N ILE A 359 -25.67 -0.58 4.71
CA ILE A 359 -26.99 -1.22 4.54
C ILE A 359 -27.45 -1.87 5.85
N PHE A 360 -26.55 -2.55 6.54
CA PHE A 360 -26.81 -3.16 7.83
C PHE A 360 -27.18 -2.13 8.91
N GLY A 361 -26.41 -1.03 9.00
CA GLY A 361 -26.68 0.05 9.95
C GLY A 361 -28.04 0.71 9.71
N VAL A 362 -28.35 1.08 8.46
CA VAL A 362 -29.66 1.62 8.07
C VAL A 362 -30.78 0.64 8.37
N GLY A 363 -30.59 -0.64 8.03
CA GLY A 363 -31.55 -1.70 8.33
C GLY A 363 -31.84 -1.83 9.82
N MET A 364 -30.83 -1.70 10.69
CA MET A 364 -31.00 -1.73 12.14
C MET A 364 -31.74 -0.50 12.68
N VAL A 365 -31.43 0.69 12.16
CA VAL A 365 -32.11 1.94 12.55
C VAL A 365 -33.59 1.91 12.13
N LEU A 366 -33.88 1.50 10.89
CA LEU A 366 -35.26 1.36 10.40
C LEU A 366 -36.02 0.31 11.21
N LYS A 367 -35.40 -0.83 11.52
CA LYS A 367 -35.99 -1.87 12.35
C LYS A 367 -36.26 -1.39 13.78
N THR A 368 -35.40 -0.55 14.34
CA THR A 368 -35.59 0.04 15.67
C THR A 368 -36.73 1.07 15.66
N ARG A 369 -36.85 1.90 14.62
CA ARG A 369 -37.94 2.86 14.47
C ARG A 369 -39.31 2.22 14.23
N GLN A 370 -39.34 0.99 13.70
CA GLN A 370 -40.58 0.23 13.52
C GLN A 370 -41.00 -0.57 14.76
N ARG A 371 -40.20 -0.58 15.82
CA ARG A 371 -40.64 -1.16 17.10
C ARG A 371 -41.58 -0.17 17.79
N PRO A 372 -42.77 -0.62 18.24
CA PRO A 372 -43.66 0.23 19.01
C PRO A 372 -42.93 0.78 20.24
N ALA A 373 -43.15 2.05 20.57
CA ALA A 373 -42.56 2.68 21.75
C ALA A 373 -42.93 1.87 23.01
N THR A 374 -41.92 1.40 23.73
CA THR A 374 -42.06 0.56 24.94
C THR A 374 -41.79 1.35 26.22
N THR A 375 -41.78 2.69 26.14
CA THR A 375 -41.55 3.58 27.28
C THR A 375 -42.42 4.83 27.17
N GLY A 376 -43.20 5.11 28.20
CA GLY A 376 -43.97 6.36 28.38
C GLY A 376 -45.49 6.19 28.28
N ALA A 377 -46.19 7.33 28.34
CA ALA A 377 -47.65 7.52 28.33
C ALA A 377 -48.46 6.64 27.36
N GLU A 378 -47.86 6.26 26.23
CA GLU A 378 -48.48 5.48 25.17
C GLU A 378 -48.59 3.98 25.51
N GLU A 379 -47.77 3.47 26.44
CA GLU A 379 -47.82 2.08 26.91
C GLU A 379 -48.98 1.84 27.90
N LEU A 380 -49.50 2.90 28.53
CA LEU A 380 -50.66 2.84 29.43
C LEU A 380 -51.96 2.60 28.65
N LEU A 381 -51.97 2.92 27.34
CA LEU A 381 -53.11 2.69 26.48
C LEU A 381 -53.35 1.19 26.32
N HIS A 382 -54.60 0.76 26.50
CA HIS A 382 -55.03 -0.65 26.43
C HIS A 382 -54.51 -1.59 27.53
N GLN A 383 -53.79 -1.09 28.54
CA GLN A 383 -53.49 -1.87 29.75
C GLN A 383 -54.74 -2.05 30.62
N PRO A 384 -54.86 -3.18 31.34
CA PRO A 384 -55.89 -3.35 32.36
C PRO A 384 -55.57 -2.49 33.59
N ALA A 385 -56.55 -1.73 34.04
CA ALA A 385 -56.52 -0.95 35.27
C ALA A 385 -57.48 -1.57 36.30
N ILE A 386 -57.19 -1.41 37.60
CA ILE A 386 -58.09 -1.87 38.68
C ILE A 386 -58.57 -0.66 39.47
N ALA A 387 -59.88 -0.51 39.66
CA ALA A 387 -60.44 0.55 40.48
C ALA A 387 -60.05 0.40 41.96
N LEU A 388 -59.51 1.45 42.59
CA LEU A 388 -59.14 1.44 44.01
C LEU A 388 -60.31 1.82 44.93
N GLU A 389 -61.31 2.51 44.38
CA GLU A 389 -62.49 3.04 45.07
C GLU A 389 -63.69 3.04 44.12
N ASP A 390 -64.89 3.24 44.68
CA ASP A 390 -66.11 3.45 43.89
C ASP A 390 -66.14 4.90 43.38
N PHE A 391 -66.34 5.11 42.08
CA PHE A 391 -66.47 6.47 41.53
C PHE A 391 -67.43 6.55 40.34
N ALA A 392 -68.18 7.65 40.27
CA ALA A 392 -69.15 7.90 39.20
C ALA A 392 -68.62 8.77 38.05
N ARG A 393 -67.54 9.53 38.28
CA ARG A 393 -66.91 10.40 37.29
C ARG A 393 -65.39 10.42 37.40
N GLU A 394 -64.87 10.63 38.61
CA GLU A 394 -63.43 10.68 38.86
C GLU A 394 -63.05 9.87 40.09
N GLY A 395 -61.96 9.13 40.00
CA GLY A 395 -61.42 8.34 41.12
C GLY A 395 -60.00 7.87 40.85
N TRP A 396 -59.49 7.00 41.73
CA TRP A 396 -58.15 6.43 41.61
C TRP A 396 -58.16 4.99 41.09
N VAL A 397 -57.25 4.69 40.18
CA VAL A 397 -57.05 3.34 39.62
C VAL A 397 -55.60 2.90 39.75
N TRP A 398 -55.40 1.59 39.80
CA TRP A 398 -54.08 0.96 39.79
C TRP A 398 -53.74 0.48 38.38
N VAL A 399 -52.63 0.96 37.83
CA VAL A 399 -52.06 0.47 36.55
C VAL A 399 -50.60 0.12 36.78
N ARG A 400 -50.21 -1.14 36.52
CA ARG A 400 -48.83 -1.66 36.70
C ARG A 400 -48.17 -1.28 38.03
N SER A 401 -48.91 -1.37 39.13
CA SER A 401 -48.43 -1.03 40.47
C SER A 401 -48.28 0.48 40.75
N GLU A 402 -48.75 1.37 39.87
CA GLU A 402 -48.80 2.81 40.08
C GLU A 402 -50.23 3.36 40.22
N ARG A 403 -50.40 4.35 41.11
CA ARG A 403 -51.70 4.99 41.36
C ARG A 403 -51.91 6.16 40.40
N TRP A 404 -52.95 6.07 39.58
CA TRP A 404 -53.30 7.08 38.57
C TRP A 404 -54.69 7.67 38.81
N ARG A 405 -54.85 8.96 38.52
CA ARG A 405 -56.17 9.60 38.50
C ARG A 405 -56.89 9.16 37.25
N ALA A 406 -58.15 8.74 37.37
CA ALA A 406 -58.94 8.27 36.26
C ALA A 406 -60.31 8.96 36.18
N VAL A 407 -60.80 9.11 34.95
CA VAL A 407 -62.13 9.61 34.61
C VAL A 407 -62.89 8.51 33.88
N SER A 408 -64.12 8.25 34.30
CA SER A 408 -65.03 7.33 33.59
C SER A 408 -66.39 7.97 33.32
N GLU A 409 -66.98 7.62 32.18
CA GLU A 409 -68.35 8.01 31.82
C GLU A 409 -69.42 7.10 32.42
N LYS A 410 -69.02 5.89 32.85
CA LYS A 410 -69.88 4.91 33.52
C LYS A 410 -69.49 4.83 35.02
N PRO A 411 -70.45 4.54 35.92
CA PRO A 411 -70.11 4.24 37.31
C PRO A 411 -69.17 3.04 37.41
N VAL A 412 -68.12 3.16 38.22
CA VAL A 412 -67.09 2.14 38.45
C VAL A 412 -67.11 1.72 39.90
N HIS A 413 -66.98 0.41 40.15
CA HIS A 413 -66.90 -0.17 41.49
C HIS A 413 -65.47 -0.55 41.88
N ARG A 414 -65.16 -0.45 43.17
CA ARG A 414 -63.86 -0.85 43.74
C ARG A 414 -63.55 -2.31 43.40
N GLY A 415 -62.35 -2.54 42.85
CA GLY A 415 -61.87 -3.84 42.42
C GLY A 415 -62.25 -4.22 40.99
N GLU A 416 -63.04 -3.41 40.29
CA GLU A 416 -63.44 -3.64 38.90
C GLU A 416 -62.25 -3.47 37.94
N LYS A 417 -62.21 -4.31 36.90
CA LYS A 417 -61.21 -4.23 35.84
C LYS A 417 -61.68 -3.24 34.77
N LEU A 418 -60.82 -2.29 34.44
CA LEU A 418 -61.08 -1.23 33.49
C LEU A 418 -60.07 -1.28 32.34
N LYS A 419 -60.46 -0.78 31.17
CA LYS A 419 -59.56 -0.58 30.04
C LYS A 419 -59.23 0.90 29.90
N VAL A 420 -57.93 1.21 29.81
CA VAL A 420 -57.46 2.56 29.51
C VAL A 420 -57.69 2.86 28.03
N LEU A 421 -58.44 3.93 27.76
CA LEU A 421 -58.79 4.38 26.42
C LEU A 421 -57.89 5.51 25.93
N LYS A 422 -57.55 6.45 26.82
CA LYS A 422 -56.78 7.65 26.50
C LYS A 422 -56.05 8.14 27.75
N LEU A 423 -54.87 8.72 27.57
CA LEU A 423 -54.22 9.54 28.59
C LEU A 423 -54.35 11.02 28.21
N ASP A 424 -54.83 11.85 29.14
CA ASP A 424 -54.86 13.30 29.00
C ASP A 424 -54.09 13.94 30.17
N GLY A 425 -52.87 14.41 29.89
CA GLY A 425 -51.94 14.87 30.92
C GLY A 425 -51.59 13.77 31.92
N LEU A 426 -52.03 13.92 33.17
CA LEU A 426 -51.84 12.96 34.27
C LEU A 426 -53.14 12.19 34.62
N THR A 427 -54.15 12.26 33.75
CA THR A 427 -55.47 11.65 33.98
C THR A 427 -55.77 10.59 32.91
N LEU A 428 -56.15 9.38 33.35
CA LEU A 428 -56.52 8.28 32.48
C LEU A 428 -58.03 8.27 32.20
N HIS A 429 -58.44 8.21 30.95
CA HIS A 429 -59.83 7.89 30.60
C HIS A 429 -60.00 6.38 30.57
N VAL A 430 -60.90 5.88 31.42
CA VAL A 430 -61.11 4.44 31.62
C VAL A 430 -62.58 4.06 31.43
N THR A 431 -62.81 2.86 30.89
CA THR A 431 -64.15 2.27 30.81
C THR A 431 -64.14 0.90 31.48
N PRO A 432 -65.23 0.50 32.16
CA PRO A 432 -65.44 -0.90 32.55
C PRO A 432 -65.19 -1.85 31.38
N LEU A 433 -64.44 -2.92 31.64
CA LEU A 433 -64.38 -4.06 30.73
C LEU A 433 -65.69 -4.82 30.89
N GLU A 434 -66.58 -4.70 29.90
CA GLU A 434 -67.75 -5.58 29.82
C GLU A 434 -67.23 -7.02 29.76
N GLU A 435 -67.58 -7.85 30.76
CA GLU A 435 -67.34 -9.28 30.69
C GLU A 435 -68.13 -9.81 29.51
N GLU A 436 -67.44 -10.13 28.41
CA GLU A 436 -67.99 -10.95 27.34
C GLU A 436 -68.44 -12.26 27.99
N SER A 437 -69.74 -12.38 28.22
CA SER A 437 -70.39 -13.62 28.58
C SER A 437 -70.07 -14.64 27.48
N ARG A 438 -69.39 -15.70 27.90
CA ARG A 438 -69.02 -16.88 27.10
C ARG A 438 -70.11 -17.41 26.18
#